data_AF-K9V9V4-F1
#
_entry.id   AF-K9V9V4-F1
#
_cell.length_a   1.000
_cell.length_b   1.000
_cell.length_c   1.000
_cell.angle_alpha   90.00
_cell.angle_beta   90.00
_cell.angle_gamma   90.00
#
_symmetry.space_group_name_H-M   'P 1'
#
loop_
_entity.id
_entity.type
_entity.pdbx_description
1 polymer ?
#
loop_
_entity_poly.entity_id
_entity_poly.type
_entity_poly.pdbx_seq_one_letter_code
_entity_poly.pdbx_strand_id
1 'polypeptide(L)'
;MAKIALLIGVSEYGEGIPPLSSALNDVEAMERVLQNPNLGGFEQVKRLLNPDAIAMRQAIQKLFKGASKDDLVLFFFSGHGITNDQEHLYLATKNTAKDDFEATAVDASFIQGQSNNCYAKRQVLILDTCYSGSFRQGWRTKSVGVDIKKQLGAEGRVVLTSSSATQTSFEQEGSTLSLYTQYLVEGIETGAADTDNDGNIHTQELHAYAKAKVQAVKPKMMPEIILDKEGFNILLANAPKNPEAEYRKLVEQYAQNGELSKLSYLILKPKRKMLGIPDEKAGQIESEVLEPLRRRFLNLETYKQTFLEIVEQKYPLDEHTLKMLKDYQQDVLGLTDEDVASIELEVTSGKQAEYRKQLQIQKQQEKEEYENSLRYYEQELTKAIKAKYPLDEYVRNGVKHFQQSLGLKDEDVERIEALILTAKQAEYQKQQEERQYTQTTTTKANQENDDVSYEKGINYAQLCDLLKAGEWKKADRETLVVMLKVVGREKEDWLDFGSINNFPIAELRTIDGLWVKYSHGRFGFSVQKRIWESVDQDYTKFGDRVGWRTYKSPIGKSIVEFSEDINKKFGLKEQNLNNVFAKWLNYTDLTFEINAPEGHLPGTVGLGEGKYHDFGGGWACVPAIFDRLDL
;
A
#
# COMPACT_ATOMS: atom_id res chain seq x y z
N MET A 1 -38.00 5.80 -43.55
CA MET A 1 -37.49 5.05 -42.39
C MET A 1 -38.69 4.68 -41.55
N ALA A 2 -39.21 3.48 -41.77
CA ALA A 2 -40.37 2.99 -41.02
C ALA A 2 -39.90 2.34 -39.71
N LYS A 3 -40.72 2.44 -38.67
CA LYS A 3 -40.57 1.68 -37.43
C LYS A 3 -41.62 0.56 -37.44
N ILE A 4 -41.15 -0.69 -37.48
CA ILE A 4 -41.97 -1.89 -37.65
C ILE A 4 -41.78 -2.78 -36.43
N ALA A 5 -42.86 -3.25 -35.84
CA ALA A 5 -42.83 -4.15 -34.70
C ALA A 5 -43.73 -5.39 -34.90
N LEU A 6 -43.25 -6.54 -34.43
CA LEU A 6 -44.05 -7.74 -34.20
C LEU A 6 -44.06 -8.05 -32.71
N LEU A 7 -45.24 -8.07 -32.11
CA LEU A 7 -45.45 -8.35 -30.69
C LEU A 7 -46.18 -9.69 -30.56
N ILE A 8 -45.54 -10.67 -29.93
CA ILE A 8 -46.08 -12.01 -29.74
C ILE A 8 -46.28 -12.27 -28.25
N GLY A 9 -47.48 -12.70 -27.88
CA GLY A 9 -47.84 -13.06 -26.51
C GLY A 9 -48.44 -14.45 -26.49
N VAL A 10 -47.89 -15.33 -25.65
CA VAL A 10 -48.40 -16.70 -25.48
C VAL A 10 -48.76 -16.92 -24.02
N SER A 11 -50.04 -17.10 -23.74
CA SER A 11 -50.59 -17.35 -22.41
C SER A 11 -51.14 -18.76 -22.23
N GLU A 12 -51.44 -19.45 -23.34
CA GLU A 12 -51.97 -20.82 -23.35
C GLU A 12 -50.94 -21.77 -23.94
N TYR A 13 -50.89 -23.01 -23.44
CA TYR A 13 -49.92 -24.02 -23.87
C TYR A 13 -50.56 -25.41 -23.88
N GLY A 14 -49.88 -26.37 -24.53
CA GLY A 14 -50.25 -27.78 -24.51
C GLY A 14 -49.92 -28.48 -23.18
N GLU A 15 -50.08 -29.80 -23.16
CA GLU A 15 -49.94 -30.60 -21.95
C GLU A 15 -48.57 -30.44 -21.28
N GLY A 16 -48.58 -30.27 -19.95
CA GLY A 16 -47.36 -30.21 -19.13
C GLY A 16 -46.70 -28.84 -19.01
N ILE A 17 -47.26 -27.79 -19.59
CA ILE A 17 -46.77 -26.40 -19.46
C ILE A 17 -47.90 -25.52 -18.85
N PRO A 18 -47.62 -24.79 -17.75
CA PRO A 18 -48.64 -23.95 -17.12
C PRO A 18 -48.99 -22.72 -17.98
N PRO A 19 -50.23 -22.20 -17.89
CA PRO A 19 -50.60 -20.95 -18.56
C PRO A 19 -49.88 -19.74 -17.94
N LEU A 20 -49.74 -18.66 -18.72
CA LEU A 20 -49.08 -17.42 -18.32
C LEU A 20 -49.97 -16.20 -18.62
N SER A 21 -50.70 -15.72 -17.62
CA SER A 21 -51.71 -14.65 -17.76
C SER A 21 -51.13 -13.32 -18.27
N SER A 22 -49.91 -12.98 -17.84
CA SER A 22 -49.31 -11.67 -18.11
C SER A 22 -49.00 -11.44 -19.59
N ALA A 23 -48.74 -12.50 -20.37
CA ALA A 23 -48.20 -12.39 -21.72
C ALA A 23 -49.08 -11.61 -22.70
N LEU A 24 -50.41 -11.70 -22.55
CA LEU A 24 -51.34 -10.93 -23.39
C LEU A 24 -51.35 -9.45 -22.98
N ASN A 25 -51.32 -9.16 -21.68
CA ASN A 25 -51.28 -7.80 -21.15
C ASN A 25 -49.95 -7.12 -21.49
N ASP A 26 -48.84 -7.86 -21.47
CA ASP A 26 -47.51 -7.39 -21.86
C ASP A 26 -47.51 -6.91 -23.31
N VAL A 27 -48.12 -7.67 -24.22
CA VAL A 27 -48.27 -7.28 -25.63
C VAL A 27 -49.12 -6.01 -25.76
N GLU A 28 -50.23 -5.91 -25.03
CA GLU A 28 -51.10 -4.73 -25.07
C GLU A 28 -50.40 -3.48 -24.54
N ALA A 29 -49.67 -3.59 -23.43
CA ALA A 29 -48.91 -2.48 -22.86
C ALA A 29 -47.77 -2.03 -23.77
N MET A 30 -47.02 -2.97 -24.36
CA MET A 30 -45.98 -2.66 -25.34
C MET A 30 -46.56 -2.06 -26.63
N GLU A 31 -47.69 -2.57 -27.13
CA GLU A 31 -48.39 -2.00 -28.30
C GLU A 31 -48.72 -0.53 -28.07
N ARG A 32 -49.27 -0.21 -26.90
CA ARG A 32 -49.68 1.16 -26.54
C ARG A 32 -48.53 2.16 -26.53
N VAL A 33 -47.38 1.82 -25.96
CA VAL A 33 -46.22 2.73 -25.91
C VAL A 33 -45.49 2.83 -27.24
N LEU A 34 -45.43 1.74 -28.02
CA LEU A 34 -44.75 1.73 -29.31
C LEU A 34 -45.58 2.45 -30.38
N GLN A 35 -46.89 2.27 -30.45
CA GLN A 35 -47.75 2.95 -31.44
C GLN A 35 -47.94 4.43 -31.15
N ASN A 36 -47.78 4.89 -29.90
CA ASN A 36 -48.00 6.29 -29.55
C ASN A 36 -47.04 7.21 -30.34
N PRO A 37 -47.54 8.16 -31.16
CA PRO A 37 -46.71 9.03 -32.01
C PRO A 37 -45.72 9.90 -31.24
N ASN A 38 -46.03 10.24 -29.98
CA ASN A 38 -45.19 11.08 -29.12
C ASN A 38 -44.16 10.27 -28.33
N LEU A 39 -44.26 8.93 -28.32
CA LEU A 39 -43.34 8.03 -27.63
C LEU A 39 -42.58 7.19 -28.66
N GLY A 40 -43.02 5.95 -28.93
CA GLY A 40 -42.36 5.03 -29.85
C GLY A 40 -42.51 5.39 -31.33
N GLY A 41 -43.66 5.91 -31.76
CA GLY A 41 -43.93 6.28 -33.15
C GLY A 41 -43.81 5.13 -34.16
N PHE A 42 -44.16 3.90 -33.77
CA PHE A 42 -44.17 2.75 -34.65
C PHE A 42 -45.42 2.76 -35.55
N GLU A 43 -45.22 2.95 -36.85
CA GLU A 43 -46.30 2.99 -37.85
C GLU A 43 -46.93 1.62 -38.11
N GLN A 44 -46.15 0.55 -37.94
CA GLN A 44 -46.56 -0.83 -38.24
C GLN A 44 -46.31 -1.74 -37.06
N VAL A 45 -47.26 -1.81 -36.13
CA VAL A 45 -47.21 -2.76 -35.00
C VAL A 45 -48.21 -3.88 -35.26
N LYS A 46 -47.70 -5.11 -35.42
CA LYS A 46 -48.51 -6.31 -35.57
C LYS A 46 -48.48 -7.10 -34.27
N ARG A 47 -49.65 -7.33 -33.67
CA ARG A 47 -49.82 -8.27 -32.55
C ARG A 47 -50.19 -9.67 -33.02
N LEU A 48 -49.70 -10.68 -32.31
CA LEU A 48 -50.02 -12.08 -32.55
C LEU A 48 -50.16 -12.81 -31.20
N LEU A 49 -51.40 -13.12 -30.83
CA LEU A 49 -51.74 -13.72 -29.53
C LEU A 49 -51.99 -15.22 -29.70
N ASN A 50 -51.39 -16.03 -28.83
CA ASN A 50 -51.48 -17.50 -28.83
C ASN A 50 -51.33 -18.14 -30.24
N PRO A 51 -50.31 -17.77 -31.06
CA PRO A 51 -50.07 -18.44 -32.33
C PRO A 51 -49.60 -19.88 -32.14
N ASP A 52 -49.87 -20.73 -33.13
CA ASP A 52 -49.13 -21.98 -33.31
C ASP A 52 -47.76 -21.73 -33.96
N ALA A 53 -46.92 -22.77 -34.03
CA ALA A 53 -45.58 -22.68 -34.60
C ALA A 53 -45.55 -22.19 -36.05
N ILE A 54 -46.54 -22.58 -36.88
CA ILE A 54 -46.56 -22.23 -38.30
C ILE A 54 -46.88 -20.74 -38.43
N ALA A 55 -47.94 -20.28 -37.77
CA ALA A 55 -48.35 -18.88 -37.77
C ALA A 55 -47.25 -17.97 -37.19
N MET A 56 -46.59 -18.41 -36.11
CA MET A 56 -45.47 -17.68 -35.51
C MET A 56 -44.28 -17.58 -36.46
N ARG A 57 -43.85 -18.69 -37.08
CA ARG A 57 -42.74 -18.69 -38.07
C ARG A 57 -43.05 -17.80 -39.27
N GLN A 58 -44.27 -17.86 -39.79
CA GLN A 58 -44.70 -17.01 -40.90
C GLN A 58 -44.70 -15.52 -40.54
N ALA A 59 -45.15 -15.17 -39.34
CA ALA A 59 -45.14 -13.78 -38.87
C ALA A 59 -43.71 -13.26 -38.68
N ILE A 60 -42.83 -14.05 -38.07
CA ILE A 60 -41.41 -13.72 -37.89
C ILE A 60 -40.72 -13.54 -39.24
N GLN A 61 -40.92 -14.47 -40.18
CA GLN A 61 -40.40 -14.35 -41.53
C GLN A 61 -40.90 -13.07 -42.22
N LYS A 62 -42.20 -12.75 -42.11
CA LYS A 62 -42.79 -11.55 -42.71
C LYS A 62 -42.19 -10.26 -42.13
N LEU A 63 -41.96 -10.22 -40.81
CA LEU A 63 -41.32 -9.08 -40.14
C LEU A 63 -39.95 -8.78 -40.75
N PHE A 64 -39.07 -9.78 -40.79
CA PHE A 64 -37.69 -9.58 -41.22
C PHE A 64 -37.52 -9.44 -42.74
N LYS A 65 -38.35 -10.12 -43.56
CA LYS A 65 -38.33 -9.92 -45.02
C LYS A 65 -38.94 -8.60 -45.48
N GLY A 66 -39.87 -8.04 -44.72
CA GLY A 66 -40.60 -6.83 -45.11
C GLY A 66 -39.83 -5.53 -44.89
N ALA A 67 -38.71 -5.57 -44.15
CA ALA A 67 -37.98 -4.38 -43.74
C ALA A 67 -36.91 -3.97 -44.75
N SER A 68 -36.82 -2.66 -45.00
CA SER A 68 -35.79 -2.03 -45.82
C SER A 68 -34.54 -1.70 -44.99
N LYS A 69 -33.43 -1.38 -45.66
CA LYS A 69 -32.12 -1.12 -45.03
C LYS A 69 -32.15 -0.09 -43.90
N ASP A 70 -32.94 0.97 -44.09
CA ASP A 70 -33.04 2.10 -43.17
C ASP A 70 -34.22 1.98 -42.20
N ASP A 71 -34.89 0.83 -42.09
CA ASP A 71 -35.99 0.66 -41.13
C ASP A 71 -35.45 0.31 -39.73
N LEU A 72 -36.31 0.46 -38.73
CA LEU A 72 -36.11 -0.08 -37.38
C LEU A 72 -37.08 -1.24 -37.21
N VAL A 73 -36.54 -2.43 -36.93
CA VAL A 73 -37.32 -3.65 -36.71
C VAL A 73 -37.30 -4.00 -35.23
N LEU A 74 -38.48 -4.15 -34.63
CA LEU A 74 -38.64 -4.62 -33.27
C LEU A 74 -39.37 -5.97 -33.23
N PHE A 75 -38.81 -6.94 -32.53
CA PHE A 75 -39.44 -8.21 -32.21
C PHE A 75 -39.60 -8.31 -30.70
N PHE A 76 -40.84 -8.40 -30.23
CA PHE A 76 -41.16 -8.61 -28.82
C PHE A 76 -41.84 -9.96 -28.65
N PHE A 77 -41.37 -10.74 -27.68
CA PHE A 77 -42.01 -11.99 -27.29
C PHE A 77 -42.16 -12.04 -25.78
N SER A 78 -43.39 -12.27 -25.30
CA SER A 78 -43.71 -12.61 -23.91
C SER A 78 -44.33 -14.01 -23.86
N GLY A 79 -43.73 -14.91 -23.07
CA GLY A 79 -44.14 -16.31 -23.01
C GLY A 79 -43.08 -17.23 -22.38
N HIS A 80 -43.32 -18.54 -22.43
CA HIS A 80 -42.36 -19.53 -21.96
C HIS A 80 -41.22 -19.76 -22.96
N GLY A 81 -39.99 -19.76 -22.44
CA GLY A 81 -38.80 -20.24 -23.13
C GLY A 81 -38.40 -21.61 -22.60
N ILE A 82 -38.19 -22.56 -23.49
CA ILE A 82 -37.79 -23.94 -23.18
C ILE A 82 -36.42 -24.19 -23.79
N THR A 83 -35.54 -24.87 -23.06
CA THR A 83 -34.21 -25.25 -23.54
C THR A 83 -34.08 -26.77 -23.60
N ASN A 84 -33.49 -27.29 -24.67
CA ASN A 84 -33.13 -28.71 -24.73
C ASN A 84 -31.79 -28.98 -24.01
N ASP A 85 -31.37 -30.25 -23.95
CA ASP A 85 -30.10 -30.65 -23.31
C ASP A 85 -28.85 -30.09 -24.03
N GLN A 86 -29.00 -29.57 -25.25
CA GLN A 86 -27.94 -28.89 -26.03
C GLN A 86 -27.96 -27.36 -25.85
N GLU A 87 -28.74 -26.86 -24.88
CA GLU A 87 -28.86 -25.42 -24.58
C GLU A 87 -29.47 -24.60 -25.73
N HIS A 88 -30.17 -25.22 -26.67
CA HIS A 88 -30.91 -24.51 -27.72
C HIS A 88 -32.20 -23.96 -27.14
N LEU A 89 -32.44 -22.66 -27.36
CA LEU A 89 -33.64 -21.98 -26.91
C LEU A 89 -34.79 -22.19 -27.91
N TYR A 90 -35.95 -22.56 -27.39
CA TYR A 90 -37.22 -22.64 -28.10
C TYR A 90 -38.24 -21.71 -27.45
N LEU A 91 -38.92 -20.91 -28.26
CA LEU A 91 -40.05 -20.08 -27.84
C LEU A 91 -41.34 -20.90 -27.96
N ALA A 92 -42.01 -21.13 -26.82
CA ALA A 92 -43.22 -21.94 -26.78
C ALA A 92 -44.39 -21.22 -27.50
N THR A 93 -45.27 -22.03 -28.08
CA THR A 93 -46.46 -21.64 -28.84
C THR A 93 -47.69 -22.23 -28.16
N LYS A 94 -48.91 -21.87 -28.62
CA LYS A 94 -50.15 -22.35 -27.98
C LYS A 94 -50.30 -23.87 -27.89
N ASN A 95 -49.67 -24.60 -28.81
CA ASN A 95 -49.76 -26.06 -28.90
C ASN A 95 -48.49 -26.74 -28.35
N THR A 96 -47.56 -25.98 -27.78
CA THR A 96 -46.32 -26.56 -27.24
C THR A 96 -46.64 -27.39 -26.02
N ALA A 97 -46.32 -28.68 -26.08
CA ALA A 97 -46.43 -29.62 -24.98
C ALA A 97 -45.03 -29.99 -24.46
N LYS A 98 -44.94 -30.38 -23.19
CA LYS A 98 -43.68 -30.66 -22.51
C LYS A 98 -42.83 -31.75 -23.19
N ASP A 99 -43.46 -32.78 -23.73
CA ASP A 99 -42.75 -33.94 -24.28
C ASP A 99 -42.43 -33.81 -25.79
N ASP A 100 -43.17 -32.95 -26.52
CA ASP A 100 -43.04 -32.74 -27.97
C ASP A 100 -42.69 -31.29 -28.34
N PHE A 101 -42.01 -30.56 -27.44
CA PHE A 101 -41.79 -29.13 -27.59
C PHE A 101 -40.93 -28.78 -28.82
N GLU A 102 -39.97 -29.62 -29.22
CA GLU A 102 -39.10 -29.33 -30.38
C GLU A 102 -39.89 -29.25 -31.69
N ALA A 103 -40.97 -30.03 -31.84
CA ALA A 103 -41.82 -30.03 -33.02
C ALA A 103 -42.84 -28.87 -33.02
N THR A 104 -43.24 -28.43 -31.82
CA THR A 104 -44.38 -27.53 -31.59
C THR A 104 -43.99 -26.12 -31.17
N ALA A 105 -42.73 -25.89 -30.80
CA ALA A 105 -42.16 -24.58 -30.49
C ALA A 105 -41.39 -23.97 -31.68
N VAL A 106 -40.97 -22.72 -31.54
CA VAL A 106 -40.12 -22.04 -32.53
C VAL A 106 -38.69 -21.92 -32.00
N ASP A 107 -37.76 -22.58 -32.67
CA ASP A 107 -36.33 -22.52 -32.40
C ASP A 107 -35.79 -21.09 -32.55
N ALA A 108 -35.04 -20.59 -31.57
CA ALA A 108 -34.42 -19.27 -31.61
C ALA A 108 -33.43 -19.10 -32.78
N SER A 109 -32.79 -20.18 -33.25
CA SER A 109 -31.93 -20.17 -34.43
C SER A 109 -32.70 -19.84 -35.71
N PHE A 110 -33.99 -20.17 -35.80
CA PHE A 110 -34.84 -19.73 -36.90
C PHE A 110 -35.02 -18.21 -36.88
N ILE A 111 -35.24 -17.63 -35.69
CA ILE A 111 -35.34 -16.18 -35.50
C ILE A 111 -34.02 -15.53 -35.90
N GLN A 112 -32.89 -16.05 -35.40
CA GLN A 112 -31.56 -15.60 -35.78
C GLN A 112 -31.35 -15.63 -37.30
N GLY A 113 -31.73 -16.73 -37.95
CA GLY A 113 -31.62 -16.90 -39.39
C GLY A 113 -32.45 -15.88 -40.17
N GLN A 114 -33.70 -15.61 -39.76
CA GLN A 114 -34.50 -14.55 -40.38
C GLN A 114 -33.92 -13.17 -40.13
N SER A 115 -33.46 -12.92 -38.91
CA SER A 115 -32.90 -11.65 -38.46
C SER A 115 -31.56 -11.33 -39.15
N ASN A 116 -30.71 -12.33 -39.41
CA ASN A 116 -29.44 -12.18 -40.13
C ASN A 116 -29.65 -11.91 -41.63
N ASN A 117 -30.74 -12.42 -42.20
CA ASN A 117 -31.12 -12.19 -43.59
C ASN A 117 -31.97 -10.93 -43.79
N CYS A 118 -32.23 -10.17 -42.72
CA CYS A 118 -32.97 -8.91 -42.78
C CYS A 118 -32.07 -7.78 -43.31
N TYR A 119 -32.57 -6.98 -44.25
CA TYR A 119 -31.82 -5.84 -44.77
C TYR A 119 -31.67 -4.71 -43.75
N ALA A 120 -32.65 -4.55 -42.84
CA ALA A 120 -32.63 -3.52 -41.83
C ALA A 120 -31.48 -3.77 -40.85
N LYS A 121 -30.55 -2.81 -40.75
CA LYS A 121 -29.42 -2.94 -39.83
C LYS A 121 -29.80 -2.71 -38.37
N ARG A 122 -30.88 -1.98 -38.09
CA ARG A 122 -31.31 -1.65 -36.72
C ARG A 122 -32.40 -2.61 -36.28
N GLN A 123 -32.05 -3.53 -35.41
CA GLN A 123 -32.93 -4.61 -34.96
C GLN A 123 -32.94 -4.66 -33.43
N VAL A 124 -34.11 -4.61 -32.82
CA VAL A 124 -34.29 -4.72 -31.37
C VAL A 124 -35.13 -5.97 -31.09
N LEU A 125 -34.55 -6.94 -30.38
CA LEU A 125 -35.23 -8.16 -29.98
C LEU A 125 -35.42 -8.10 -28.46
N ILE A 126 -36.67 -8.13 -27.99
CA ILE A 126 -37.00 -8.13 -26.57
C ILE A 126 -37.66 -9.46 -26.25
N LEU A 127 -36.99 -10.27 -25.44
CA LEU A 127 -37.43 -11.59 -25.02
C LEU A 127 -37.78 -11.56 -23.54
N ASP A 128 -39.06 -11.41 -23.24
CA ASP A 128 -39.56 -11.53 -21.89
C ASP A 128 -39.96 -12.98 -21.60
N THR A 129 -38.94 -13.82 -21.41
CA THR A 129 -39.12 -15.25 -21.22
C THR A 129 -38.39 -15.72 -19.98
N CYS A 130 -39.10 -16.42 -19.10
CA CYS A 130 -38.46 -17.18 -18.05
C CYS A 130 -37.79 -18.42 -18.66
N TYR A 131 -36.45 -18.45 -18.68
CA TYR A 131 -35.66 -19.66 -18.97
C TYR A 131 -35.79 -20.61 -17.79
N SER A 132 -36.89 -21.34 -17.76
CA SER A 132 -37.11 -22.34 -16.73
C SER A 132 -36.25 -23.57 -17.02
N GLY A 133 -34.99 -23.54 -16.59
CA GLY A 133 -34.21 -24.77 -16.34
C GLY A 133 -34.81 -25.62 -15.21
N SER A 134 -36.10 -25.46 -14.88
CA SER A 134 -36.74 -25.95 -13.66
C SER A 134 -37.84 -27.00 -13.89
N PHE A 135 -37.97 -27.54 -15.10
CA PHE A 135 -38.79 -28.74 -15.32
C PHE A 135 -38.12 -30.07 -14.88
N ARG A 136 -37.15 -30.04 -13.95
CA ARG A 136 -36.55 -31.26 -13.37
C ARG A 136 -36.52 -31.20 -11.84
N GLN A 137 -37.48 -31.85 -11.18
CA GLN A 137 -37.28 -32.37 -9.82
C GLN A 137 -36.13 -33.40 -9.88
N GLY A 138 -34.99 -33.10 -9.24
CA GLY A 138 -34.04 -34.14 -8.82
C GLY A 138 -32.60 -34.09 -9.34
N TRP A 139 -32.13 -33.06 -10.06
CA TRP A 139 -30.72 -33.01 -10.51
C TRP A 139 -30.06 -31.65 -10.23
N ARG A 140 -28.78 -31.70 -9.80
CA ARG A 140 -27.96 -30.56 -9.32
C ARG A 140 -27.83 -29.45 -10.37
N THR A 141 -28.14 -28.22 -9.96
CA THR A 141 -28.07 -26.98 -10.74
C THR A 141 -26.63 -26.46 -10.87
N LYS A 142 -26.08 -26.47 -12.09
CA LYS A 142 -25.19 -25.39 -12.52
C LYS A 142 -26.07 -24.32 -13.13
N SER A 143 -25.80 -23.04 -12.85
CA SER A 143 -26.36 -21.91 -13.57
C SER A 143 -25.92 -22.01 -15.03
N VAL A 144 -26.74 -22.66 -15.86
CA VAL A 144 -26.46 -22.89 -17.28
C VAL A 144 -26.76 -21.60 -18.01
N GLY A 145 -25.71 -20.84 -18.30
CA GLY A 145 -25.79 -19.66 -19.16
C GLY A 145 -26.03 -20.12 -20.59
N VAL A 146 -27.29 -20.09 -21.03
CA VAL A 146 -27.62 -20.13 -22.46
C VAL A 146 -26.79 -19.03 -23.11
N ASP A 147 -25.94 -19.38 -24.08
CA ASP A 147 -25.16 -18.40 -24.84
C ASP A 147 -26.08 -17.73 -25.87
N ILE A 148 -27.03 -16.93 -25.37
CA ILE A 148 -27.98 -16.14 -26.15
C ILE A 148 -27.20 -15.22 -27.11
N LYS A 149 -25.96 -14.83 -26.75
CA LYS A 149 -25.07 -14.07 -27.62
C LYS A 149 -24.70 -14.85 -28.88
N LYS A 150 -24.33 -16.13 -28.78
CA LYS A 150 -24.12 -16.99 -29.96
C LYS A 150 -25.41 -17.22 -30.76
N GLN A 151 -26.55 -17.37 -30.09
CA GLN A 151 -27.82 -17.70 -30.75
C GLN A 151 -28.58 -16.52 -31.33
N LEU A 152 -28.36 -15.29 -30.87
CA LEU A 152 -29.14 -14.12 -31.31
C LEU A 152 -28.30 -12.87 -31.58
N GLY A 153 -27.01 -12.83 -31.24
CA GLY A 153 -26.13 -11.69 -31.53
C GLY A 153 -25.83 -11.52 -33.03
N ALA A 154 -25.79 -10.27 -33.51
CA ALA A 154 -25.35 -9.89 -34.85
C ALA A 154 -25.07 -8.37 -34.94
N GLU A 155 -24.29 -7.95 -35.94
CA GLU A 155 -23.96 -6.53 -36.16
C GLU A 155 -25.24 -5.68 -36.37
N GLY A 156 -25.37 -4.60 -35.59
CA GLY A 156 -26.53 -3.70 -35.64
C GLY A 156 -27.75 -4.14 -34.83
N ARG A 157 -27.63 -5.23 -34.05
CA ARG A 157 -28.71 -5.79 -33.24
C ARG A 157 -28.51 -5.55 -31.74
N VAL A 158 -29.62 -5.25 -31.07
CA VAL A 158 -29.71 -5.23 -29.60
C VAL A 158 -30.70 -6.31 -29.17
N VAL A 159 -30.28 -7.21 -28.27
CA VAL A 159 -31.17 -8.21 -27.67
C VAL A 159 -31.31 -7.92 -26.19
N LEU A 160 -32.55 -7.73 -25.73
CA LEU A 160 -32.93 -7.52 -24.34
C LEU A 160 -33.62 -8.77 -23.83
N THR A 161 -33.22 -9.27 -22.67
CA THR A 161 -33.82 -10.48 -22.08
C THR A 161 -33.99 -10.37 -20.58
N SER A 162 -35.01 -11.02 -20.02
CA SER A 162 -35.36 -10.95 -18.60
C SER A 162 -34.67 -11.99 -17.69
N SER A 163 -33.81 -12.90 -18.21
CA SER A 163 -33.12 -14.04 -17.52
C SER A 163 -32.47 -13.71 -16.15
N SER A 164 -32.17 -14.60 -15.17
CA SER A 164 -32.11 -16.06 -15.12
C SER A 164 -32.43 -16.66 -13.71
N ALA A 165 -32.73 -17.96 -13.71
CA ALA A 165 -32.66 -18.96 -12.62
C ALA A 165 -33.09 -18.56 -11.19
N THR A 166 -34.39 -18.65 -10.90
CA THR A 166 -34.93 -19.55 -9.85
C THR A 166 -36.42 -19.32 -9.64
N GLN A 167 -37.16 -20.44 -9.70
CA GLN A 167 -38.47 -20.71 -9.13
C GLN A 167 -39.60 -19.69 -9.31
N THR A 168 -40.66 -20.20 -9.96
CA THR A 168 -42.06 -19.75 -9.87
C THR A 168 -42.27 -18.27 -10.12
N SER A 169 -42.85 -17.98 -11.28
CA SER A 169 -43.56 -16.74 -11.58
C SER A 169 -44.63 -16.49 -10.51
N PHE A 170 -44.21 -15.98 -9.35
CA PHE A 170 -45.10 -15.28 -8.45
C PHE A 170 -45.37 -13.95 -9.13
N GLU A 171 -46.49 -13.92 -9.85
CA GLU A 171 -47.24 -12.71 -10.14
C GLU A 171 -47.28 -11.90 -8.84
N GLN A 172 -46.79 -10.67 -8.89
CA GLN A 172 -46.90 -9.77 -7.74
C GLN A 172 -48.40 -9.54 -7.51
N GLU A 173 -48.91 -9.76 -6.30
CA GLU A 173 -50.31 -9.51 -5.97
C GLU A 173 -50.68 -8.07 -6.41
N GLY A 174 -51.48 -7.96 -7.48
CA GLY A 174 -52.00 -6.69 -8.00
C GLY A 174 -51.42 -6.17 -9.33
N SER A 175 -50.32 -6.73 -9.89
CA SER A 175 -49.83 -6.31 -11.22
C SER A 175 -50.28 -7.28 -12.31
N THR A 176 -50.83 -6.74 -13.40
CA THR A 176 -51.30 -7.51 -14.57
C THR A 176 -50.20 -7.80 -15.60
N LEU A 177 -49.04 -7.15 -15.46
CA LEU A 177 -47.89 -7.25 -16.37
C LEU A 177 -46.77 -8.10 -15.75
N SER A 178 -45.91 -8.64 -16.61
CA SER A 178 -44.64 -9.19 -16.16
C SER A 178 -43.76 -8.07 -15.58
N LEU A 179 -42.90 -8.40 -14.61
CA LEU A 179 -42.10 -7.40 -13.92
C LEU A 179 -41.12 -6.66 -14.86
N TYR A 180 -40.55 -7.35 -15.85
CA TYR A 180 -39.65 -6.72 -16.79
C TYR A 180 -40.39 -5.82 -17.78
N THR A 181 -41.49 -6.30 -18.38
CA THR A 181 -42.31 -5.50 -19.29
C THR A 181 -42.93 -4.29 -18.58
N GLN A 182 -43.37 -4.43 -17.33
CA GLN A 182 -43.87 -3.32 -16.51
C GLN A 182 -42.88 -2.14 -16.49
N TYR A 183 -41.60 -2.40 -16.20
CA TYR A 183 -40.60 -1.33 -16.10
C TYR A 183 -40.09 -0.83 -17.44
N LEU A 184 -40.13 -1.64 -18.50
CA LEU A 184 -39.91 -1.16 -19.86
C LEU A 184 -41.00 -0.15 -20.27
N VAL A 185 -42.26 -0.51 -20.03
CA VAL A 185 -43.42 0.33 -20.34
C VAL A 185 -43.40 1.61 -19.49
N GLU A 186 -43.20 1.50 -18.17
CA GLU A 186 -43.07 2.65 -17.27
C GLU A 186 -41.95 3.61 -17.71
N GLY A 187 -40.78 3.07 -18.06
CA GLY A 187 -39.63 3.86 -18.52
C GLY A 187 -39.93 4.67 -19.77
N ILE A 188 -40.62 4.08 -20.75
CA ILE A 188 -41.03 4.77 -21.99
C ILE A 188 -42.13 5.80 -21.70
N GLU A 189 -43.15 5.44 -20.92
CA GLU A 189 -44.33 6.28 -20.70
C GLU A 189 -44.06 7.52 -19.89
N THR A 190 -43.23 7.38 -18.86
CA THR A 190 -42.94 8.45 -17.92
C THR A 190 -41.74 9.28 -18.36
N GLY A 191 -40.90 8.74 -19.26
CA GLY A 191 -39.59 9.30 -19.58
C GLY A 191 -38.52 8.98 -18.54
N ALA A 192 -38.82 8.20 -17.49
CA ALA A 192 -37.85 7.87 -16.46
C ALA A 192 -36.65 7.03 -16.98
N ALA A 193 -36.79 6.43 -18.16
CA ALA A 193 -35.69 5.75 -18.83
C ALA A 193 -34.75 6.68 -19.62
N ASP A 194 -35.08 7.96 -19.79
CA ASP A 194 -34.18 8.98 -20.36
C ASP A 194 -33.22 9.43 -19.26
N THR A 195 -32.12 8.70 -19.12
CA THR A 195 -31.19 8.87 -18.00
C THR A 195 -30.26 10.06 -18.19
N ASP A 196 -29.97 10.41 -19.44
CA ASP A 196 -29.16 11.57 -19.78
C ASP A 196 -29.99 12.85 -20.02
N ASN A 197 -31.33 12.74 -19.99
CA ASN A 197 -32.29 13.82 -20.20
C ASN A 197 -32.07 14.55 -21.55
N ASP A 198 -31.77 13.82 -22.62
CA ASP A 198 -31.63 14.36 -23.97
C ASP A 198 -32.97 14.38 -24.76
N GLY A 199 -34.04 13.86 -24.17
CA GLY A 199 -35.37 13.74 -24.76
C GLY A 199 -35.57 12.46 -25.57
N ASN A 200 -34.56 11.60 -25.65
CA ASN A 200 -34.56 10.34 -26.37
C ASN A 200 -34.42 9.19 -25.37
N ILE A 201 -35.03 8.05 -25.68
CA ILE A 201 -34.88 6.82 -24.91
C ILE A 201 -34.22 5.81 -25.82
N HIS A 202 -32.94 5.56 -25.58
CA HIS A 202 -32.23 4.52 -26.29
C HIS A 202 -32.38 3.16 -25.60
N THR A 203 -32.19 2.08 -26.38
CA THR A 203 -32.33 0.70 -25.88
C THR A 203 -31.45 0.38 -24.67
N GLN A 204 -30.24 0.96 -24.57
CA GLN A 204 -29.37 0.74 -23.42
C GLN A 204 -29.90 1.40 -22.16
N GLU A 205 -30.39 2.64 -22.27
CA GLU A 205 -30.95 3.40 -21.14
C GLU A 205 -32.24 2.74 -20.63
N LEU A 206 -33.11 2.36 -21.56
CA LEU A 206 -34.34 1.62 -21.24
C LEU A 206 -34.04 0.32 -20.50
N HIS A 207 -33.05 -0.44 -20.98
CA HIS A 207 -32.64 -1.67 -20.30
C HIS A 207 -32.04 -1.40 -18.93
N ALA A 208 -31.17 -0.40 -18.79
CA ALA A 208 -30.54 -0.04 -17.53
C ALA A 208 -31.58 0.37 -16.48
N TYR A 209 -32.57 1.19 -16.88
CA TYR A 209 -33.71 1.58 -16.06
C TYR A 209 -34.50 0.35 -15.59
N ALA A 210 -34.96 -0.48 -16.53
CA ALA A 210 -35.76 -1.65 -16.22
C ALA A 210 -35.00 -2.64 -15.35
N LYS A 211 -33.71 -2.87 -15.61
CA LYS A 211 -32.84 -3.74 -14.81
C LYS A 211 -32.74 -3.26 -13.36
N ALA A 212 -32.47 -1.98 -13.15
CA ALA A 212 -32.36 -1.41 -11.80
C ALA A 212 -33.66 -1.58 -11.00
N LYS A 213 -34.81 -1.32 -11.64
CA LYS A 213 -36.13 -1.46 -11.03
C LYS A 213 -36.50 -2.92 -10.74
N VAL A 214 -36.27 -3.82 -11.69
CA VAL A 214 -36.46 -5.27 -11.50
C VAL A 214 -35.62 -5.77 -10.33
N GLN A 215 -34.35 -5.39 -10.25
CA GLN A 215 -33.45 -5.82 -9.19
C GLN A 215 -33.82 -5.26 -7.81
N ALA A 216 -34.42 -4.07 -7.75
CA ALA A 216 -34.94 -3.52 -6.51
C ALA A 216 -36.12 -4.34 -5.95
N VAL A 217 -36.95 -4.93 -6.81
CA VAL A 217 -38.12 -5.75 -6.40
C VAL A 217 -37.75 -7.23 -6.24
N LYS A 218 -36.98 -7.79 -7.19
CA LYS A 218 -36.53 -9.18 -7.20
C LYS A 218 -35.02 -9.23 -7.49
N PRO A 219 -34.14 -9.12 -6.46
CA PRO A 219 -32.68 -9.07 -6.64
C PRO A 219 -32.06 -10.26 -7.39
N LYS A 220 -32.74 -11.41 -7.39
CA LYS A 220 -32.29 -12.63 -8.11
C LYS A 220 -32.62 -12.62 -9.61
N MET A 221 -33.52 -11.75 -10.06
CA MET A 221 -33.84 -11.58 -11.48
C MET A 221 -32.82 -10.62 -12.09
N MET A 222 -32.12 -11.03 -13.14
CA MET A 222 -30.98 -10.30 -13.68
C MET A 222 -31.09 -10.04 -15.19
N PRO A 223 -32.00 -9.15 -15.63
CA PRO A 223 -32.13 -8.84 -17.04
C PRO A 223 -30.77 -8.57 -17.71
N GLU A 224 -30.61 -9.07 -18.92
CA GLU A 224 -29.38 -8.96 -19.71
C GLU A 224 -29.64 -8.21 -21.01
N ILE A 225 -28.60 -7.52 -21.47
CA ILE A 225 -28.52 -6.87 -22.76
C ILE A 225 -27.32 -7.44 -23.52
N ILE A 226 -27.56 -7.84 -24.77
CA ILE A 226 -26.53 -8.41 -25.64
C ILE A 226 -26.31 -7.44 -26.79
N LEU A 227 -25.05 -7.02 -26.90
CA LEU A 227 -24.56 -6.10 -27.92
C LEU A 227 -23.41 -6.79 -28.68
N ASP A 228 -23.39 -6.64 -30.00
CA ASP A 228 -22.33 -7.21 -30.86
C ASP A 228 -21.06 -6.34 -30.89
N LYS A 229 -21.22 -5.00 -30.86
CA LYS A 229 -20.13 -4.02 -30.80
C LYS A 229 -20.47 -2.88 -29.83
N GLU A 230 -19.46 -2.39 -29.09
CA GLU A 230 -19.58 -1.16 -28.30
C GLU A 230 -20.01 0.00 -29.22
N GLY A 231 -21.12 0.66 -28.91
CA GLY A 231 -21.57 1.87 -29.60
C GLY A 231 -22.84 1.76 -30.46
N PHE A 232 -23.47 0.59 -30.60
CA PHE A 232 -24.78 0.49 -31.25
C PHE A 232 -25.93 0.81 -30.26
N ASN A 233 -26.13 2.11 -30.00
CA ASN A 233 -27.23 2.58 -29.17
C ASN A 233 -28.44 2.94 -30.05
N ILE A 234 -29.43 2.04 -30.13
CA ILE A 234 -30.61 2.25 -31.00
C ILE A 234 -31.62 3.14 -30.28
N LEU A 235 -31.98 4.27 -30.91
CA LEU A 235 -33.09 5.11 -30.48
C LEU A 235 -34.43 4.36 -30.63
N LEU A 236 -35.12 4.13 -29.51
CA LEU A 236 -36.37 3.38 -29.50
C LEU A 236 -37.60 4.31 -29.45
N ALA A 237 -37.64 5.19 -28.45
CA ALA A 237 -38.76 6.08 -28.17
C ALA A 237 -38.26 7.49 -27.84
N ASN A 238 -39.13 8.48 -27.92
CA ASN A 238 -38.88 9.80 -27.35
C ASN A 238 -39.38 9.83 -25.91
N ALA A 239 -38.65 10.50 -25.03
CA ALA A 239 -39.13 10.78 -23.70
C ALA A 239 -40.24 11.83 -23.78
N PRO A 240 -41.34 11.69 -23.02
CA PRO A 240 -42.30 12.77 -22.86
C PRO A 240 -41.56 14.02 -22.36
N LYS A 241 -41.77 15.16 -23.02
CA LYS A 241 -41.16 16.43 -22.61
C LYS A 241 -41.57 16.75 -21.18
N ASN A 242 -40.60 16.78 -20.27
CA ASN A 242 -40.76 17.25 -18.90
C ASN A 242 -40.07 18.62 -18.76
N PRO A 243 -40.82 19.74 -18.84
CA PRO A 243 -40.24 21.07 -18.78
C PRO A 243 -39.45 21.31 -17.48
N GLU A 244 -39.87 20.73 -16.36
CA GLU A 244 -39.18 20.87 -15.07
C GLU A 244 -37.82 20.18 -15.06
N ALA A 245 -37.73 18.97 -15.64
CA ALA A 245 -36.46 18.25 -15.77
C ALA A 245 -35.50 18.98 -16.73
N GLU A 246 -36.02 19.51 -17.84
CA GLU A 246 -35.23 20.31 -18.78
C GLU A 246 -34.69 21.58 -18.11
N TYR A 247 -35.51 22.25 -17.30
CA TYR A 247 -35.06 23.42 -16.54
C TYR A 247 -34.04 23.07 -15.47
N ARG A 248 -34.21 21.96 -14.74
CA ARG A 248 -33.24 21.47 -13.76
C ARG A 248 -31.85 21.29 -14.38
N LYS A 249 -31.76 20.64 -15.54
CA LYS A 249 -30.51 20.42 -16.28
C LYS A 249 -29.85 21.73 -16.69
N LEU A 250 -30.65 22.71 -17.13
CA LEU A 250 -30.13 24.05 -17.44
C LEU A 250 -29.57 24.74 -16.19
N VAL A 251 -30.25 24.64 -15.05
CA VAL A 251 -29.74 25.18 -13.78
C VAL A 251 -28.42 24.52 -13.41
N GLU A 252 -28.33 23.18 -13.46
CA GLU A 252 -27.11 22.42 -13.19
C GLU A 252 -25.94 22.85 -14.11
N GLN A 253 -26.23 23.03 -15.41
CA GLN A 253 -25.23 23.44 -16.40
C GLN A 253 -24.65 24.83 -16.14
N TYR A 254 -25.48 25.77 -15.69
CA TYR A 254 -25.07 27.16 -15.47
C TYR A 254 -24.74 27.50 -14.01
N ALA A 255 -24.93 26.54 -13.10
CA ALA A 255 -24.51 26.64 -11.71
C ALA A 255 -22.99 26.50 -11.60
N GLN A 256 -22.39 27.37 -10.80
CA GLN A 256 -20.99 27.29 -10.44
C GLN A 256 -20.89 27.39 -8.92
N ASN A 257 -20.25 26.41 -8.28
CA ASN A 257 -20.04 26.38 -6.84
C ASN A 257 -21.33 26.52 -5.99
N GLY A 258 -22.48 26.08 -6.53
CA GLY A 258 -23.78 26.22 -5.87
C GLY A 258 -24.40 27.61 -5.95
N GLU A 259 -23.93 28.43 -6.89
CA GLU A 259 -24.50 29.75 -7.20
C GLU A 259 -24.77 29.91 -8.70
N LEU A 260 -25.77 30.75 -9.00
CA LEU A 260 -26.05 31.21 -10.35
C LEU A 260 -25.52 32.62 -10.51
N SER A 261 -24.56 32.79 -11.42
CA SER A 261 -24.05 34.11 -11.78
C SER A 261 -25.15 34.99 -12.37
N LYS A 262 -24.91 36.31 -12.40
CA LYS A 262 -25.80 37.26 -13.10
C LYS A 262 -26.02 36.88 -14.57
N LEU A 263 -25.00 36.34 -15.23
CA LEU A 263 -25.08 35.88 -16.61
C LEU A 263 -25.94 34.61 -16.73
N SER A 264 -25.74 33.65 -15.83
CA SER A 264 -26.52 32.42 -15.72
C SER A 264 -28.02 32.73 -15.58
N TYR A 265 -28.36 33.67 -14.71
CA TYR A 265 -29.75 34.10 -14.52
C TYR A 265 -30.36 34.76 -15.78
N LEU A 266 -29.58 35.58 -16.50
CA LEU A 266 -30.02 36.19 -17.76
C LEU A 266 -30.27 35.15 -18.87
N ILE A 267 -29.57 34.01 -18.85
CA ILE A 267 -29.77 32.90 -19.77
C ILE A 267 -30.98 32.04 -19.36
N LEU A 268 -31.13 31.75 -18.07
CA LEU A 268 -32.17 30.86 -17.54
C LEU A 268 -33.56 31.50 -17.61
N LYS A 269 -33.68 32.81 -17.34
CA LYS A 269 -34.97 33.53 -17.32
C LYS A 269 -35.80 33.40 -18.61
N PRO A 270 -35.26 33.61 -19.83
CA PRO A 270 -36.02 33.40 -21.06
C PRO A 270 -36.34 31.91 -21.32
N LYS A 271 -35.41 31.00 -21.01
CA LYS A 271 -35.64 29.54 -21.17
C LYS A 271 -36.76 29.03 -20.25
N ARG A 272 -36.78 29.45 -18.99
CA ARG A 272 -37.87 29.18 -18.04
C ARG A 272 -39.23 29.57 -18.62
N LYS A 273 -39.33 30.78 -19.19
CA LYS A 273 -40.57 31.29 -19.80
C LYS A 273 -40.99 30.46 -21.01
N MET A 274 -40.06 30.03 -21.85
CA MET A 274 -40.36 29.14 -22.98
C MET A 274 -40.87 27.77 -22.53
N LEU A 275 -40.36 27.27 -21.41
CA LEU A 275 -40.77 26.01 -20.79
C LEU A 275 -42.08 26.12 -19.98
N GLY A 276 -42.64 27.33 -19.85
CA GLY A 276 -43.92 27.54 -19.14
C GLY A 276 -43.86 27.33 -17.62
N ILE A 277 -42.67 27.35 -17.02
CA ILE A 277 -42.48 27.03 -15.59
C ILE A 277 -42.77 28.26 -14.73
N PRO A 278 -43.68 28.17 -13.73
CA PRO A 278 -43.93 29.26 -12.78
C PRO A 278 -42.68 29.68 -11.99
N ASP A 279 -42.59 30.95 -11.60
CA ASP A 279 -41.43 31.47 -10.85
C ASP A 279 -41.20 30.72 -9.53
N GLU A 280 -42.27 30.36 -8.82
CA GLU A 280 -42.20 29.58 -7.58
C GLU A 280 -41.57 28.20 -7.80
N LYS A 281 -42.01 27.49 -8.85
CA LYS A 281 -41.51 26.16 -9.16
C LYS A 281 -40.06 26.20 -9.65
N ALA A 282 -39.70 27.22 -10.42
CA ALA A 282 -38.32 27.46 -10.81
C ALA A 282 -37.41 27.71 -9.59
N GLY A 283 -37.87 28.51 -8.63
CA GLY A 283 -37.14 28.75 -7.38
C GLY A 283 -36.92 27.47 -6.55
N GLN A 284 -37.90 26.57 -6.52
CA GLN A 284 -37.75 25.24 -5.88
C GLN A 284 -36.68 24.41 -6.60
N ILE A 285 -36.76 24.29 -7.92
CA ILE A 285 -35.78 23.54 -8.72
C ILE A 285 -34.37 24.12 -8.54
N GLU A 286 -34.24 25.46 -8.58
CA GLU A 286 -32.97 26.13 -8.35
C GLU A 286 -32.41 25.82 -6.97
N SER A 287 -33.22 25.91 -5.91
CA SER A 287 -32.78 25.56 -4.56
C SER A 287 -32.34 24.11 -4.45
N GLU A 288 -33.12 23.17 -4.99
CA GLU A 288 -32.81 21.73 -4.94
C GLU A 288 -31.51 21.39 -5.66
N VAL A 289 -31.19 22.08 -6.76
CA VAL A 289 -29.94 21.90 -7.51
C VAL A 289 -28.75 22.55 -6.81
N LEU A 290 -28.93 23.78 -6.31
CA LEU A 290 -27.83 24.60 -5.82
C LEU A 290 -27.36 24.20 -4.42
N GLU A 291 -28.24 23.76 -3.52
CA GLU A 291 -27.87 23.42 -2.15
C GLU A 291 -26.81 22.30 -2.05
N PRO A 292 -26.94 21.14 -2.75
CA PRO A 292 -25.91 20.11 -2.73
C PRO A 292 -24.56 20.61 -3.27
N LEU A 293 -24.58 21.41 -4.34
CA LEU A 293 -23.39 21.99 -4.95
C LEU A 293 -22.69 22.98 -4.01
N ARG A 294 -23.47 23.82 -3.31
CA ARG A 294 -22.95 24.77 -2.33
C ARG A 294 -22.31 24.06 -1.15
N ARG A 295 -22.97 23.02 -0.63
CA ARG A 295 -22.43 22.20 0.46
C ARG A 295 -21.12 21.52 0.05
N ARG A 296 -21.06 20.95 -1.15
CA ARG A 296 -19.84 20.33 -1.68
C ARG A 296 -18.71 21.35 -1.82
N PHE A 297 -18.98 22.53 -2.36
CA PHE A 297 -17.99 23.61 -2.48
C PHE A 297 -17.45 24.04 -1.10
N LEU A 298 -18.33 24.24 -0.12
CA LEU A 298 -17.91 24.60 1.25
C LEU A 298 -17.05 23.51 1.89
N ASN A 299 -17.43 22.25 1.70
CA ASN A 299 -16.66 21.11 2.22
C ASN A 299 -15.27 21.02 1.57
N LEU A 300 -15.17 21.25 0.25
CA LEU A 300 -13.89 21.31 -0.46
C LEU A 300 -12.98 22.42 0.09
N GLU A 301 -13.52 23.61 0.33
CA GLU A 301 -12.74 24.72 0.89
C GLU A 301 -12.31 24.41 2.34
N THR A 302 -13.21 23.81 3.13
CA THR A 302 -12.91 23.38 4.50
C THR A 302 -11.78 22.35 4.51
N TYR A 303 -11.81 21.37 3.59
CA TYR A 303 -10.74 20.39 3.43
C TYR A 303 -9.43 21.07 3.05
N LYS A 304 -9.44 21.97 2.06
CA LYS A 304 -8.24 22.71 1.61
C LYS A 304 -7.55 23.42 2.76
N GLN A 305 -8.30 24.18 3.57
CA GLN A 305 -7.74 24.90 4.71
C GLN A 305 -7.18 23.95 5.77
N THR A 306 -7.92 22.90 6.13
CA THR A 306 -7.50 21.90 7.13
C THR A 306 -6.22 21.17 6.68
N PHE A 307 -6.18 20.74 5.42
CA PHE A 307 -5.04 20.04 4.84
C PHE A 307 -3.79 20.94 4.78
N LEU A 308 -3.98 22.21 4.40
CA LEU A 308 -2.91 23.21 4.39
C LEU A 308 -2.32 23.40 5.79
N GLU A 309 -3.14 23.59 6.81
CA GLU A 309 -2.67 23.74 8.19
C GLU A 309 -1.85 22.53 8.67
N ILE A 310 -2.33 21.31 8.36
CA ILE A 310 -1.65 20.06 8.74
C ILE A 310 -0.30 19.92 8.02
N VAL A 311 -0.26 20.19 6.71
CA VAL A 311 0.96 20.11 5.90
C VAL A 311 1.98 21.18 6.30
N GLU A 312 1.53 22.37 6.72
CA GLU A 312 2.42 23.41 7.25
C GLU A 312 3.05 23.02 8.58
N GLN A 313 2.30 22.36 9.46
CA GLN A 313 2.81 21.91 10.76
C GLN A 313 3.74 20.69 10.62
N LYS A 314 3.44 19.78 9.69
CA LYS A 314 4.16 18.52 9.56
C LYS A 314 4.23 18.06 8.11
N TYR A 315 5.45 17.86 7.62
CA TYR A 315 5.67 17.22 6.32
C TYR A 315 7.00 16.45 6.33
N PRO A 316 7.08 15.23 5.77
CA PRO A 316 5.98 14.46 5.20
C PRO A 316 4.97 13.98 6.27
N LEU A 317 3.73 13.76 5.84
CA LEU A 317 2.68 13.23 6.71
C LEU A 317 2.92 11.74 6.98
N ASP A 318 2.71 11.31 8.22
CA ASP A 318 2.77 9.90 8.59
C ASP A 318 1.46 9.16 8.25
N GLU A 319 1.53 7.83 8.28
CA GLU A 319 0.41 6.94 7.94
C GLU A 319 -0.82 7.18 8.82
N HIS A 320 -0.63 7.51 10.10
CA HIS A 320 -1.74 7.78 11.02
C HIS A 320 -2.47 9.07 10.64
N THR A 321 -1.72 10.13 10.35
CA THR A 321 -2.26 11.44 9.93
C THR A 321 -2.97 11.33 8.59
N LEU A 322 -2.41 10.59 7.63
CA LEU A 322 -3.05 10.32 6.33
C LEU A 322 -4.37 9.57 6.50
N LYS A 323 -4.42 8.59 7.42
CA LYS A 323 -5.67 7.90 7.73
C LYS A 323 -6.72 8.83 8.34
N MET A 324 -6.33 9.65 9.32
CA MET A 324 -7.25 10.62 9.93
C MET A 324 -7.80 11.63 8.92
N LEU A 325 -6.96 12.11 8.00
CA LEU A 325 -7.37 12.98 6.90
C LEU A 325 -8.37 12.30 5.98
N LYS A 326 -8.15 11.02 5.68
CA LYS A 326 -9.06 10.22 4.86
C LYS A 326 -10.42 9.99 5.54
N ASP A 327 -10.40 9.67 6.83
CA ASP A 327 -11.63 9.52 7.62
C ASP A 327 -12.39 10.87 7.68
N TYR A 328 -11.68 11.99 7.88
CA TYR A 328 -12.29 13.34 7.84
C TYR A 328 -12.89 13.68 6.47
N GLN A 329 -12.15 13.43 5.39
CA GLN A 329 -12.59 13.66 4.01
C GLN A 329 -13.88 12.88 3.69
N GLN A 330 -13.90 11.57 3.98
CA GLN A 330 -14.98 10.68 3.55
C GLN A 330 -16.15 10.68 4.53
N ASP A 331 -15.90 10.53 5.83
CA ASP A 331 -16.96 10.33 6.82
C ASP A 331 -17.58 11.65 7.31
N VAL A 332 -16.78 12.73 7.36
CA VAL A 332 -17.26 14.04 7.84
C VAL A 332 -17.68 14.94 6.69
N LEU A 333 -16.86 15.03 5.64
CA LEU A 333 -17.09 15.95 4.52
C LEU A 333 -17.79 15.28 3.31
N GLY A 334 -17.81 13.95 3.23
CA GLY A 334 -18.45 13.23 2.13
C GLY A 334 -17.79 13.47 0.76
N LEU A 335 -16.49 13.77 0.74
CA LEU A 335 -15.72 14.05 -0.48
C LEU A 335 -15.00 12.80 -0.99
N THR A 336 -14.95 12.62 -2.31
CA THR A 336 -14.24 11.50 -2.93
C THR A 336 -12.74 11.77 -3.03
N ASP A 337 -11.94 10.72 -3.28
CA ASP A 337 -10.49 10.88 -3.49
C ASP A 337 -10.19 11.75 -4.73
N GLU A 338 -11.08 11.74 -5.74
CA GLU A 338 -10.99 12.57 -6.94
C GLU A 338 -11.25 14.06 -6.65
N ASP A 339 -12.16 14.35 -5.71
CA ASP A 339 -12.52 15.71 -5.32
C ASP A 339 -11.31 16.47 -4.76
N VAL A 340 -10.49 15.80 -3.97
CA VAL A 340 -9.39 16.44 -3.22
C VAL A 340 -8.03 16.32 -3.90
N ALA A 341 -7.86 15.45 -4.88
CA ALA A 341 -6.56 15.15 -5.50
C ALA A 341 -5.84 16.41 -6.04
N SER A 342 -6.58 17.34 -6.65
CA SER A 342 -5.99 18.58 -7.17
C SER A 342 -5.52 19.51 -6.05
N ILE A 343 -6.27 19.59 -4.95
CA ILE A 343 -5.94 20.38 -3.75
C ILE A 343 -4.68 19.82 -3.09
N GLU A 344 -4.65 18.50 -2.87
CA GLU A 344 -3.50 17.85 -2.22
C GLU A 344 -2.23 18.03 -3.03
N LEU A 345 -2.32 17.89 -4.36
CA LEU A 345 -1.20 18.10 -5.26
C LEU A 345 -0.72 19.56 -5.22
N GLU A 346 -1.64 20.52 -5.29
CA GLU A 346 -1.34 21.97 -5.21
C GLU A 346 -0.56 22.27 -3.92
N VAL A 347 -1.09 21.87 -2.77
CA VAL A 347 -0.53 22.17 -1.45
C VAL A 347 0.81 21.44 -1.20
N THR A 348 0.92 20.17 -1.59
CA THR A 348 2.13 19.38 -1.30
C THR A 348 3.28 19.62 -2.27
N SER A 349 3.03 20.09 -3.49
CA SER A 349 4.07 20.25 -4.53
C SER A 349 5.26 21.10 -4.08
N GLY A 350 5.01 22.24 -3.41
CA GLY A 350 6.05 23.11 -2.87
C GLY A 350 6.83 22.47 -1.71
N LYS A 351 6.13 21.87 -0.74
CA LYS A 351 6.73 21.21 0.42
C LYS A 351 7.56 19.99 0.04
N GLN A 352 7.14 19.25 -0.98
CA GLN A 352 7.88 18.10 -1.47
C GLN A 352 9.25 18.50 -2.05
N ALA A 353 9.34 19.63 -2.74
CA ALA A 353 10.60 20.15 -3.26
C ALA A 353 11.54 20.57 -2.12
N GLU A 354 11.02 21.27 -1.10
CA GLU A 354 11.78 21.67 0.09
C GLU A 354 12.34 20.45 0.85
N TYR A 355 11.49 19.45 1.12
CA TYR A 355 11.90 18.23 1.81
C TYR A 355 12.97 17.45 1.04
N ARG A 356 12.83 17.34 -0.29
CA ARG A 356 13.85 16.71 -1.14
C ARG A 356 15.20 17.43 -1.06
N LYS A 357 15.19 18.77 -1.00
CA LYS A 357 16.41 19.57 -0.85
C LYS A 357 17.08 19.32 0.50
N GLN A 358 16.30 19.23 1.59
CA GLN A 358 16.83 18.90 2.92
C GLN A 358 17.48 17.52 2.96
N LEU A 359 16.84 16.49 2.39
CA LEU A 359 17.41 15.15 2.27
C LEU A 359 18.72 15.13 1.47
N GLN A 360 18.82 15.93 0.41
CA GLN A 360 20.07 16.04 -0.36
C GLN A 360 21.19 16.67 0.47
N ILE A 361 20.89 17.72 1.24
CA ILE A 361 21.85 18.36 2.15
C ILE A 361 22.32 17.36 3.21
N GLN A 362 21.40 16.62 3.83
CA GLN A 362 21.74 15.60 4.82
C GLN A 362 22.64 14.52 4.24
N LYS A 363 22.30 13.95 3.07
CA LYS A 363 23.14 12.95 2.40
C LYS A 363 24.52 13.48 2.04
N GLN A 364 24.61 14.75 1.68
CA GLN A 364 25.89 15.39 1.38
C GLN A 364 26.74 15.53 2.65
N GLN A 365 26.13 15.91 3.78
CA GLN A 365 26.80 15.97 5.08
C GLN A 365 27.28 14.58 5.53
N GLU A 366 26.43 13.57 5.47
CA GLU A 366 26.80 12.17 5.79
C GLU A 366 27.96 11.67 4.92
N LYS A 367 27.97 12.05 3.63
CA LYS A 367 29.06 11.73 2.72
C LYS A 367 30.36 12.44 3.11
N GLU A 368 30.30 13.72 3.48
CA GLU A 368 31.46 14.48 3.93
C GLU A 368 32.03 13.93 5.25
N GLU A 369 31.17 13.55 6.19
CA GLU A 369 31.56 12.88 7.44
C GLU A 369 32.23 11.53 7.18
N TYR A 370 31.69 10.75 6.24
CA TYR A 370 32.29 9.48 5.82
C TYR A 370 33.65 9.68 5.15
N GLU A 371 33.79 10.66 4.25
CA GLU A 371 35.07 11.02 3.62
C GLU A 371 36.11 11.50 4.64
N ASN A 372 35.70 12.27 5.66
CA ASN A 372 36.58 12.68 6.75
C ASN A 372 37.03 11.48 7.59
N SER A 373 36.14 10.51 7.83
CA SER A 373 36.46 9.27 8.52
C SER A 373 37.48 8.43 7.75
N LEU A 374 37.37 8.35 6.41
CA LEU A 374 38.37 7.69 5.55
C LEU A 374 39.75 8.36 5.64
N ARG A 375 39.80 9.69 5.60
CA ARG A 375 41.07 10.44 5.76
C ARG A 375 41.68 10.22 7.13
N TYR A 376 40.85 10.13 8.17
CA TYR A 376 41.32 9.89 9.51
C TYR A 376 41.88 8.47 9.67
N TYR A 377 41.21 7.49 9.08
CA TYR A 377 41.70 6.12 8.97
C TYR A 377 43.09 6.03 8.30
N GLU A 378 43.23 6.68 7.14
CA GLU A 378 44.49 6.75 6.39
C GLU A 378 45.65 7.29 7.23
N GLN A 379 45.40 8.35 8.01
CA GLN A 379 46.41 8.96 8.87
C GLN A 379 46.88 8.03 9.99
N GLU A 380 45.95 7.36 10.68
CA GLU A 380 46.30 6.45 11.78
C GLU A 380 46.99 5.19 11.27
N LEU A 381 46.54 4.62 10.14
CA LEU A 381 47.23 3.52 9.48
C LEU A 381 48.67 3.91 9.12
N THR A 382 48.87 5.10 8.56
CA THR A 382 50.20 5.62 8.21
C THR A 382 51.09 5.75 9.44
N LYS A 383 50.56 6.20 10.58
CA LYS A 383 51.29 6.28 11.85
C LYS A 383 51.68 4.89 12.37
N ALA A 384 50.75 3.93 12.35
CA ALA A 384 51.01 2.56 12.77
C ALA A 384 52.12 1.90 11.95
N ILE A 385 52.08 2.07 10.62
CA ILE A 385 53.11 1.58 9.69
C ILE A 385 54.47 2.25 9.92
N LYS A 386 54.50 3.55 10.25
CA LYS A 386 55.76 4.25 10.60
C LYS A 386 56.36 3.72 11.90
N ALA A 387 55.52 3.39 12.88
CA ALA A 387 55.97 2.88 14.18
C ALA A 387 56.54 1.47 14.07
N LYS A 388 55.93 0.59 13.28
CA LYS A 388 56.36 -0.81 13.13
C LYS A 388 56.00 -1.37 11.75
N TYR A 389 57.00 -1.84 11.00
CA TYR A 389 56.80 -2.53 9.72
C TYR A 389 57.85 -3.66 9.57
N PRO A 390 57.46 -4.88 9.13
CA PRO A 390 56.11 -5.33 8.77
C PRO A 390 55.12 -5.32 9.95
N LEU A 391 53.84 -5.07 9.65
CA LEU A 391 52.77 -5.10 10.65
C LEU A 391 52.55 -6.55 11.12
N ASP A 392 52.61 -6.76 12.43
CA ASP A 392 52.23 -8.02 13.06
C ASP A 392 50.71 -8.21 13.11
N GLU A 393 50.27 -9.41 13.47
CA GLU A 393 48.86 -9.79 13.52
C GLU A 393 48.05 -8.91 14.49
N TYR A 394 48.68 -8.46 15.57
CA TYR A 394 48.05 -7.61 16.58
C TYR A 394 47.72 -6.22 16.02
N VAL A 395 48.68 -5.56 15.36
CA VAL A 395 48.44 -4.24 14.76
C VAL A 395 47.42 -4.32 13.63
N ARG A 396 47.41 -5.43 12.85
CA ARG A 396 46.40 -5.67 11.82
C ARG A 396 44.99 -5.79 12.40
N ASN A 397 44.82 -6.52 13.50
CA ASN A 397 43.53 -6.64 14.16
C ASN A 397 43.08 -5.29 14.78
N GLY A 398 43.99 -4.51 15.35
CA GLY A 398 43.68 -3.18 15.89
C GLY A 398 43.22 -2.19 14.82
N VAL A 399 43.89 -2.16 13.67
CA VAL A 399 43.51 -1.36 12.50
C VAL A 399 42.12 -1.75 11.99
N LYS A 400 41.81 -3.06 11.94
CA LYS A 400 40.50 -3.57 11.55
C LYS A 400 39.37 -3.17 12.52
N HIS A 401 39.62 -3.21 13.83
CA HIS A 401 38.63 -2.73 14.81
C HIS A 401 38.42 -1.22 14.73
N PHE A 402 39.49 -0.47 14.46
CA PHE A 402 39.40 0.97 14.28
C PHE A 402 38.58 1.35 13.04
N GLN A 403 38.78 0.66 11.91
CA GLN A 403 37.90 0.76 10.74
C GLN A 403 36.43 0.56 11.13
N GLN A 404 36.12 -0.51 11.87
CA GLN A 404 34.74 -0.83 12.28
C GLN A 404 34.15 0.26 13.17
N SER A 405 34.95 0.87 14.05
CA SER A 405 34.51 1.97 14.92
C SER A 405 34.14 3.23 14.15
N LEU A 406 34.76 3.45 12.99
CA LEU A 406 34.45 4.56 12.08
C LEU A 406 33.33 4.23 11.09
N GLY A 407 32.76 3.02 11.13
CA GLY A 407 31.71 2.58 10.22
C GLY A 407 32.16 2.48 8.75
N LEU A 408 33.46 2.36 8.50
CA LEU A 408 34.04 2.35 7.15
C LEU A 408 33.90 0.99 6.49
N LYS A 409 33.56 0.99 5.20
CA LYS A 409 33.43 -0.23 4.40
C LYS A 409 34.79 -0.85 4.08
N ASP A 410 34.83 -2.18 4.07
CA ASP A 410 36.03 -2.95 3.74
C ASP A 410 36.62 -2.54 2.39
N GLU A 411 35.79 -2.40 1.35
CA GLU A 411 36.23 -2.04 0.00
C GLU A 411 36.96 -0.68 -0.09
N ASP A 412 36.52 0.30 0.71
CA ASP A 412 37.11 1.65 0.70
C ASP A 412 38.44 1.64 1.46
N VAL A 413 38.50 0.91 2.56
CA VAL A 413 39.70 0.74 3.39
C VAL A 413 40.76 -0.09 2.68
N GLU A 414 40.39 -1.19 2.01
CA GLU A 414 41.32 -2.04 1.26
C GLU A 414 42.10 -1.23 0.21
N ARG A 415 41.43 -0.27 -0.47
CA ARG A 415 42.10 0.62 -1.44
C ARG A 415 43.15 1.49 -0.77
N ILE A 416 42.82 2.07 0.38
CA ILE A 416 43.73 2.92 1.17
C ILE A 416 44.91 2.09 1.68
N GLU A 417 44.64 0.93 2.26
CA GLU A 417 45.65 0.01 2.78
C GLU A 417 46.59 -0.49 1.69
N ALA A 418 46.05 -0.93 0.55
CA ALA A 418 46.85 -1.40 -0.57
C ALA A 418 47.81 -0.32 -1.06
N LEU A 419 47.35 0.94 -1.18
CA LEU A 419 48.19 2.07 -1.59
C LEU A 419 49.34 2.30 -0.61
N ILE A 420 49.05 2.40 0.70
CA ILE A 420 50.06 2.72 1.72
C ILE A 420 51.04 1.55 1.92
N LEU A 421 50.53 0.32 2.04
CA LEU A 421 51.34 -0.86 2.29
C LEU A 421 52.27 -1.18 1.11
N THR A 422 51.80 -1.01 -0.13
CA THR A 422 52.63 -1.23 -1.33
C THR A 422 53.78 -0.22 -1.38
N ALA A 423 53.50 1.05 -1.12
CA ALA A 423 54.53 2.09 -1.07
C ALA A 423 55.57 1.78 0.02
N LYS A 424 55.13 1.39 1.23
CA LYS A 424 56.03 1.03 2.33
C LYS A 424 56.84 -0.22 2.07
N GLN A 425 56.25 -1.23 1.43
CA GLN A 425 56.94 -2.46 1.07
C GLN A 425 58.12 -2.20 0.13
N ALA A 426 57.93 -1.34 -0.88
CA ALA A 426 58.99 -0.94 -1.80
C ALA A 426 60.13 -0.17 -1.09
N GLU A 427 59.80 0.72 -0.14
CA GLU A 427 60.81 1.39 0.69
C GLU A 427 61.62 0.40 1.55
N TYR A 428 60.91 -0.55 2.18
CA TYR A 428 61.52 -1.54 3.06
C TYR A 428 62.46 -2.49 2.30
N GLN A 429 62.08 -2.92 1.09
CA GLN A 429 62.92 -3.76 0.23
C GLN A 429 64.23 -3.05 -0.15
N LYS A 430 64.16 -1.78 -0.58
CA LYS A 430 65.36 -0.98 -0.87
C LYS A 430 66.30 -0.88 0.34
N GLN A 431 65.75 -0.63 1.53
CA GLN A 431 66.56 -0.56 2.76
C GLN A 431 67.20 -1.90 3.13
N GLN A 432 66.55 -3.03 2.86
CA GLN A 432 67.13 -4.34 3.10
C GLN A 432 68.27 -4.66 2.11
N GLU A 433 68.11 -4.33 0.83
CA GLU A 433 69.15 -4.48 -0.20
C GLU A 433 70.39 -3.63 0.13
N GLU A 434 70.20 -2.38 0.58
CA GLU A 434 71.29 -1.51 1.06
C GLU A 434 71.99 -2.06 2.30
N ARG A 435 71.24 -2.61 3.28
CA ARG A 435 71.82 -3.25 4.48
C ARG A 435 72.62 -4.51 4.14
N GLN A 436 72.17 -5.31 3.16
CA GLN A 436 72.89 -6.48 2.68
C GLN A 436 74.20 -6.09 1.96
N TYR A 437 74.17 -5.02 1.17
CA TYR A 437 75.37 -4.46 0.53
C TYR A 437 76.40 -3.97 1.55
N THR A 438 75.93 -3.34 2.64
CA THR A 438 76.78 -2.79 3.72
C THR A 438 77.33 -3.88 4.66
N GLN A 439 76.57 -4.95 4.92
CA GLN A 439 77.04 -6.10 5.73
C GLN A 439 78.12 -6.93 5.03
N THR A 440 78.11 -6.98 3.69
CA THR A 440 79.15 -7.70 2.92
C THR A 440 80.51 -6.97 2.97
N THR A 441 80.54 -5.70 3.37
CA THR A 441 81.75 -4.86 3.44
C THR A 441 82.30 -4.65 4.86
N THR A 442 81.69 -5.19 5.91
CA THR A 442 82.21 -5.04 7.28
C THR A 442 81.98 -6.30 8.10
N THR A 443 82.97 -7.19 8.09
CA THR A 443 83.09 -8.28 9.06
C THR A 443 84.52 -8.28 9.63
N LYS A 444 84.70 -7.65 10.80
CA LYS A 444 85.70 -7.96 11.85
C LYS A 444 85.72 -6.83 12.90
N ALA A 445 85.11 -7.06 14.07
CA ALA A 445 85.67 -6.77 15.41
C ALA A 445 84.58 -6.80 16.52
N ASN A 446 84.71 -7.82 17.36
CA ASN A 446 84.50 -7.92 18.81
C ASN A 446 83.14 -7.78 19.52
N GLN A 447 83.03 -8.68 20.51
CA GLN A 447 82.03 -8.93 21.54
C GLN A 447 82.24 -8.03 22.77
N GLU A 448 81.18 -7.75 23.54
CA GLU A 448 81.03 -8.06 24.99
C GLU A 448 79.78 -7.38 25.62
N ASN A 449 79.03 -8.18 26.40
CA ASN A 449 78.24 -7.93 27.63
C ASN A 449 77.28 -6.72 27.77
N ASP A 450 76.02 -6.95 28.21
CA ASP A 450 75.67 -7.00 29.65
C ASP A 450 74.17 -7.23 29.91
N ASP A 451 73.93 -7.94 31.02
CA ASP A 451 72.68 -8.26 31.71
C ASP A 451 72.28 -7.11 32.66
N VAL A 452 71.00 -6.67 32.67
CA VAL A 452 70.49 -5.76 33.73
C VAL A 452 69.01 -6.02 34.05
N SER A 453 68.79 -6.45 35.29
CA SER A 453 67.52 -6.44 36.03
C SER A 453 67.00 -5.03 36.32
N TYR A 454 65.70 -4.79 36.16
CA TYR A 454 65.03 -3.56 36.61
C TYR A 454 64.25 -3.79 37.93
N GLU A 455 64.83 -3.38 39.06
CA GLU A 455 64.07 -3.01 40.27
C GLU A 455 63.83 -1.48 40.24
N LYS A 456 62.59 -1.07 39.93
CA LYS A 456 62.07 0.25 40.30
C LYS A 456 60.94 0.01 41.30
N GLY A 457 61.16 0.32 42.57
CA GLY A 457 60.11 0.25 43.59
C GLY A 457 59.02 1.29 43.33
N ILE A 458 57.88 0.86 42.78
CA ILE A 458 56.70 1.69 42.57
C ILE A 458 55.97 1.87 43.91
N ASN A 459 55.66 3.11 44.30
CA ASN A 459 54.98 3.40 45.56
C ASN A 459 53.44 3.38 45.37
N TYR A 460 52.79 2.43 46.03
CA TYR A 460 51.33 2.22 46.01
C TYR A 460 50.58 2.84 47.20
N ALA A 461 51.26 3.55 48.10
CA ALA A 461 50.67 4.05 49.36
C ALA A 461 49.45 4.94 49.13
N GLN A 462 49.54 5.86 48.17
CA GLN A 462 48.44 6.77 47.84
C GLN A 462 47.20 6.02 47.30
N LEU A 463 47.40 5.07 46.37
CA LEU A 463 46.31 4.22 45.89
C LEU A 463 45.68 3.42 47.04
N CYS A 464 46.52 2.85 47.92
CA CYS A 464 46.08 2.09 49.08
C CYS A 464 45.25 2.94 50.06
N ASP A 465 45.65 4.17 50.34
CA ASP A 465 44.96 5.05 51.29
C ASP A 465 43.63 5.57 50.71
N LEU A 466 43.58 5.87 49.41
CA LEU A 466 42.34 6.23 48.71
C LEU A 466 41.34 5.07 48.71
N LEU A 467 41.80 3.84 48.45
CA LEU A 467 40.96 2.64 48.50
C LEU A 467 40.44 2.35 49.92
N LYS A 468 41.28 2.49 50.96
CA LYS A 468 40.85 2.37 52.37
C LYS A 468 39.80 3.40 52.75
N ALA A 469 39.93 4.63 52.26
CA ALA A 469 39.01 5.72 52.54
C ALA A 469 37.68 5.61 51.76
N GLY A 470 37.56 4.65 50.83
CA GLY A 470 36.37 4.52 49.97
C GLY A 470 36.25 5.63 48.92
N GLU A 471 37.35 6.33 48.62
CA GLU A 471 37.41 7.42 47.65
C GLU A 471 37.58 6.87 46.23
N TRP A 472 36.62 6.05 45.78
CA TRP A 472 36.71 5.20 44.60
C TRP A 472 37.10 5.93 43.31
N LYS A 473 36.56 7.13 43.09
CA LYS A 473 36.91 7.96 41.92
C LYS A 473 38.36 8.42 41.92
N LYS A 474 38.87 8.82 43.09
CA LYS A 474 40.28 9.23 43.24
C LYS A 474 41.20 8.03 43.15
N ALA A 475 40.83 6.90 43.74
CA ALA A 475 41.57 5.65 43.64
C ALA A 475 41.67 5.15 42.20
N ASP A 476 40.58 5.27 41.44
CA ASP A 476 40.55 4.90 40.02
C ASP A 476 41.50 5.77 39.18
N ARG A 477 41.46 7.10 39.35
CA ARG A 477 42.45 8.00 38.72
C ARG A 477 43.89 7.71 39.14
N GLU A 478 44.12 7.46 40.42
CA GLU A 478 45.45 7.10 40.94
C GLU A 478 45.94 5.78 40.33
N THR A 479 45.03 4.85 40.02
CA THR A 479 45.36 3.59 39.34
C THR A 479 45.98 3.86 37.97
N LEU A 480 45.40 4.74 37.15
CA LEU A 480 45.97 5.14 35.87
C LEU A 480 47.34 5.82 36.05
N VAL A 481 47.47 6.74 37.01
CA VAL A 481 48.74 7.44 37.31
C VAL A 481 49.85 6.46 37.68
N VAL A 482 49.56 5.47 38.53
CA VAL A 482 50.52 4.44 38.93
C VAL A 482 50.89 3.57 37.75
N MET A 483 49.93 3.16 36.93
CA MET A 483 50.20 2.38 35.73
C MET A 483 51.07 3.14 34.72
N LEU A 484 50.85 4.43 34.51
CA LEU A 484 51.70 5.27 33.64
C LEU A 484 53.14 5.37 34.16
N LYS A 485 53.34 5.47 35.48
CA LYS A 485 54.67 5.46 36.11
C LYS A 485 55.40 4.13 35.89
N VAL A 486 54.69 3.00 35.97
CA VAL A 486 55.27 1.67 35.76
C VAL A 486 55.87 1.53 34.36
N VAL A 487 55.23 2.11 33.35
CA VAL A 487 55.67 2.04 31.94
C VAL A 487 56.46 3.27 31.46
N GLY A 488 56.78 4.22 32.35
CA GLY A 488 57.58 5.42 32.03
C GLY A 488 56.87 6.41 31.09
N ARG A 489 55.56 6.57 31.24
CA ARG A 489 54.69 7.44 30.41
C ARG A 489 54.02 8.54 31.23
N GLU A 490 54.66 9.06 32.26
CA GLU A 490 54.06 10.03 33.19
C GLU A 490 53.64 11.36 32.54
N LYS A 491 54.14 11.64 31.33
CA LYS A 491 53.79 12.83 30.54
C LYS A 491 52.57 12.62 29.63
N GLU A 492 52.07 11.39 29.55
CA GLU A 492 50.92 10.99 28.75
C GLU A 492 49.72 10.74 29.69
N ASP A 493 48.52 11.13 29.29
CA ASP A 493 47.30 10.89 30.07
C ASP A 493 46.61 9.55 29.72
N TRP A 494 47.31 8.66 29.01
CA TRP A 494 46.75 7.39 28.49
C TRP A 494 47.82 6.30 28.32
N LEU A 495 47.40 5.05 28.51
CA LEU A 495 48.22 3.87 28.24
C LEU A 495 48.00 3.42 26.80
N ASP A 496 49.08 3.23 26.04
CA ASP A 496 48.98 2.60 24.73
C ASP A 496 49.09 1.08 24.81
N PHE A 497 48.68 0.43 23.74
CA PHE A 497 48.73 -1.03 23.63
C PHE A 497 50.11 -1.64 23.81
N GLY A 498 51.16 -1.00 23.30
CA GLY A 498 52.54 -1.49 23.45
C GLY A 498 52.99 -1.47 24.92
N SER A 499 52.53 -0.48 25.67
CA SER A 499 52.83 -0.31 27.09
C SER A 499 52.07 -1.33 27.94
N ILE A 500 50.82 -1.63 27.58
CA ILE A 500 50.01 -2.65 28.26
C ILE A 500 50.56 -4.06 28.01
N ASN A 501 51.01 -4.37 26.79
CA ASN A 501 51.60 -5.68 26.49
C ASN A 501 52.94 -5.93 27.20
N ASN A 502 53.68 -4.87 27.52
CA ASN A 502 54.95 -4.95 28.24
C ASN A 502 54.83 -4.63 29.73
N PHE A 503 53.61 -4.39 30.24
CA PHE A 503 53.38 -4.07 31.65
C PHE A 503 53.86 -5.22 32.57
N PRO A 504 54.65 -4.97 33.62
CA PRO A 504 55.10 -6.03 34.52
C PRO A 504 53.93 -6.70 35.26
N ILE A 505 53.81 -8.04 35.15
CA ILE A 505 52.70 -8.81 35.74
C ILE A 505 52.65 -8.66 37.29
N ALA A 506 53.80 -8.55 37.94
CA ALA A 506 53.90 -8.35 39.39
C ALA A 506 53.24 -7.03 39.85
N GLU A 507 53.44 -5.95 39.08
CA GLU A 507 52.83 -4.65 39.35
C GLU A 507 51.31 -4.70 39.11
N LEU A 508 50.87 -5.38 38.04
CA LEU A 508 49.45 -5.55 37.73
C LEU A 508 48.71 -6.35 38.82
N ARG A 509 49.34 -7.43 39.33
CA ARG A 509 48.82 -8.22 40.47
C ARG A 509 48.73 -7.41 41.76
N THR A 510 49.68 -6.49 41.97
CA THR A 510 49.69 -5.61 43.15
C THR A 510 48.51 -4.64 43.10
N ILE A 511 48.27 -4.01 41.95
CA ILE A 511 47.12 -3.12 41.73
C ILE A 511 45.80 -3.86 41.91
N ASP A 512 45.66 -5.03 41.27
CA ASP A 512 44.47 -5.86 41.37
C ASP A 512 44.19 -6.27 42.82
N GLY A 513 45.20 -6.76 43.54
CA GLY A 513 45.07 -7.19 44.93
C GLY A 513 44.62 -6.06 45.87
N LEU A 514 45.04 -4.81 45.62
CA LEU A 514 44.56 -3.66 46.37
C LEU A 514 43.08 -3.39 46.14
N TRP A 515 42.63 -3.39 44.87
CA TRP A 515 41.23 -3.21 44.50
C TRP A 515 40.34 -4.30 45.08
N VAL A 516 40.72 -5.56 44.92
CA VAL A 516 39.98 -6.72 45.45
C VAL A 516 39.88 -6.66 46.97
N LYS A 517 40.97 -6.34 47.67
CA LYS A 517 40.99 -6.29 49.13
C LYS A 517 40.04 -5.24 49.70
N TYR A 518 40.11 -3.99 49.23
CA TYR A 518 39.34 -2.90 49.84
C TYR A 518 37.90 -2.80 49.31
N SER A 519 37.61 -3.35 48.13
CA SER A 519 36.25 -3.46 47.60
C SER A 519 35.49 -4.70 48.10
N HIS A 520 36.08 -5.50 49.00
CA HIS A 520 35.53 -6.77 49.47
C HIS A 520 35.26 -7.76 48.32
N GLY A 521 36.17 -7.81 47.34
CA GLY A 521 36.11 -8.72 46.19
C GLY A 521 35.21 -8.26 45.04
N ARG A 522 34.67 -7.03 45.09
CA ARG A 522 33.74 -6.53 44.07
C ARG A 522 34.40 -5.89 42.86
N PHE A 523 35.57 -5.29 43.05
CA PHE A 523 36.30 -4.52 42.04
C PHE A 523 37.72 -5.05 41.90
N GLY A 524 38.30 -4.91 40.70
CA GLY A 524 39.61 -5.44 40.35
C GLY A 524 39.63 -5.99 38.92
N PHE A 525 40.82 -6.04 38.32
CA PHE A 525 41.03 -6.60 36.99
C PHE A 525 40.76 -8.12 36.95
N SER A 526 41.03 -8.85 38.03
CA SER A 526 40.69 -10.28 38.14
C SER A 526 39.17 -10.51 38.18
N VAL A 527 38.44 -9.62 38.86
CA VAL A 527 36.97 -9.63 38.88
C VAL A 527 36.39 -9.33 37.51
N GLN A 528 36.94 -8.32 36.82
CA GLN A 528 36.57 -7.99 35.45
C GLN A 528 36.88 -9.14 34.48
N LYS A 529 38.06 -9.77 34.57
CA LYS A 529 38.43 -10.93 33.76
C LYS A 529 37.43 -12.08 33.92
N ARG A 530 37.04 -12.42 35.14
CA ARG A 530 36.04 -13.47 35.38
C ARG A 530 34.69 -13.15 34.72
N ILE A 531 34.28 -11.89 34.75
CA ILE A 531 33.05 -11.44 34.08
C ILE A 531 33.21 -11.52 32.56
N TRP A 532 34.35 -11.09 32.02
CA TRP A 532 34.72 -11.17 30.61
C TRP A 532 34.63 -12.60 30.06
N GLU A 533 35.19 -13.56 30.80
CA GLU A 533 35.11 -14.99 30.46
C GLU A 533 33.66 -15.51 30.55
N SER A 534 32.88 -15.06 31.55
CA SER A 534 31.49 -15.51 31.73
C SER A 534 30.52 -15.03 30.65
N VAL A 535 30.90 -14.03 29.85
CA VAL A 535 30.08 -13.48 28.75
C VAL A 535 30.62 -13.85 27.38
N ASP A 536 31.40 -14.94 27.30
CA ASP A 536 32.02 -15.43 26.05
C ASP A 536 32.90 -14.38 25.37
N GLN A 537 33.57 -13.52 26.15
CA GLN A 537 34.43 -12.46 25.63
C GLN A 537 33.68 -11.47 24.71
N ASP A 538 32.37 -11.32 24.93
CA ASP A 538 31.54 -10.33 24.25
C ASP A 538 31.61 -8.99 24.98
N TYR A 539 32.24 -8.00 24.34
CA TYR A 539 32.48 -6.68 24.93
C TYR A 539 31.21 -5.87 25.20
N THR A 540 30.17 -6.08 24.40
CA THR A 540 28.87 -5.44 24.59
C THR A 540 28.20 -5.98 25.84
N LYS A 541 28.16 -7.32 26.01
CA LYS A 541 27.63 -7.98 27.21
C LYS A 541 28.47 -7.71 28.46
N PHE A 542 29.79 -7.63 28.30
CA PHE A 542 30.70 -7.27 29.37
C PHE A 542 30.38 -5.88 29.90
N GLY A 543 30.29 -4.88 29.01
CA GLY A 543 29.93 -3.51 29.35
C GLY A 543 28.59 -3.37 30.05
N ASP A 544 27.59 -4.17 29.64
CA ASP A 544 26.28 -4.23 30.31
C ASP A 544 26.42 -4.81 31.73
N ARG A 545 27.24 -5.86 31.90
CA ARG A 545 27.41 -6.57 33.18
C ARG A 545 28.19 -5.77 34.22
N VAL A 546 29.22 -5.05 33.79
CA VAL A 546 30.02 -4.17 34.66
C VAL A 546 29.41 -2.77 34.80
N GLY A 547 28.29 -2.48 34.13
CA GLY A 547 27.57 -1.20 34.27
C GLY A 547 28.22 -0.01 33.57
N TRP A 548 28.95 -0.24 32.48
CA TRP A 548 29.53 0.81 31.63
C TRP A 548 28.59 1.23 30.49
N ARG A 549 27.45 0.56 30.33
CA ARG A 549 26.41 0.89 29.37
C ARG A 549 25.11 1.22 30.08
N THR A 550 24.39 2.20 29.53
CA THR A 550 23.07 2.59 29.99
C THR A 550 22.07 2.49 28.84
N TYR A 551 20.81 2.25 29.18
CA TYR A 551 19.72 2.15 28.21
C TYR A 551 18.78 3.34 28.41
N LYS A 552 18.55 4.12 27.35
CA LYS A 552 17.47 5.12 27.35
C LYS A 552 16.27 4.55 26.61
N SER A 553 15.35 3.94 27.35
CA SER A 553 14.00 3.66 26.84
C SER A 553 13.26 4.98 26.65
N PRO A 554 12.60 5.23 25.49
CA PRO A 554 11.74 6.40 25.30
C PRO A 554 10.57 6.50 26.29
N ILE A 555 10.29 5.42 27.05
CA ILE A 555 9.07 5.24 27.85
C ILE A 555 9.37 4.90 29.32
N GLY A 556 10.63 4.96 29.75
CA GLY A 556 11.01 4.72 31.16
C GLY A 556 10.84 3.28 31.67
N LYS A 557 10.58 2.30 30.79
CA LYS A 557 10.51 0.86 31.12
C LYS A 557 11.85 0.14 30.94
N SER A 558 12.04 -0.98 31.64
CA SER A 558 13.22 -1.83 31.48
C SER A 558 13.20 -2.64 30.18
N ILE A 559 14.37 -3.08 29.69
CA ILE A 559 14.49 -3.73 28.38
C ILE A 559 13.77 -5.08 28.30
N VAL A 560 13.63 -5.79 29.43
CA VAL A 560 12.94 -7.08 29.50
C VAL A 560 11.44 -6.89 29.26
N GLU A 561 10.85 -5.85 29.85
CA GLU A 561 9.44 -5.53 29.65
C GLU A 561 9.17 -4.97 28.25
N PHE A 562 10.13 -4.24 27.68
CA PHE A 562 10.00 -3.66 26.34
C PHE A 562 10.28 -4.68 25.22
N SER A 563 11.23 -5.61 25.42
CA SER A 563 11.55 -6.67 24.45
C SER A 563 10.42 -7.69 24.35
N GLU A 564 9.75 -8.02 25.47
CA GLU A 564 8.57 -8.90 25.45
C GLU A 564 7.41 -8.29 24.66
N ASP A 565 7.10 -7.00 24.85
CA ASP A 565 6.02 -6.31 24.13
C ASP A 565 6.30 -6.21 22.62
N ILE A 566 7.54 -5.95 22.21
CA ILE A 566 7.93 -5.86 20.79
C ILE A 566 8.08 -7.23 20.14
N ASN A 567 8.67 -8.23 20.81
CA ASN A 567 8.81 -9.58 20.27
C ASN A 567 7.43 -10.22 20.05
N LYS A 568 6.48 -9.97 20.96
CA LYS A 568 5.10 -10.46 20.85
C LYS A 568 4.30 -9.75 19.74
N LYS A 569 4.67 -8.52 19.38
CA LYS A 569 3.95 -7.69 18.39
C LYS A 569 4.58 -7.73 16.99
N PHE A 570 5.89 -7.96 16.87
CA PHE A 570 6.65 -7.84 15.61
C PHE A 570 7.61 -9.00 15.31
N GLY A 571 7.79 -9.97 16.21
CA GLY A 571 8.58 -11.18 15.93
C GLY A 571 10.08 -10.96 15.67
N LEU A 572 10.67 -9.88 16.20
CA LEU A 572 12.09 -9.58 16.07
C LEU A 572 12.93 -10.43 17.03
N LYS A 573 14.22 -10.65 16.72
CA LYS A 573 15.16 -11.35 17.61
C LYS A 573 15.81 -10.36 18.57
N GLU A 574 15.87 -10.72 19.85
CA GLU A 574 16.32 -9.91 20.99
C GLU A 574 17.71 -9.24 20.80
N GLN A 575 18.60 -9.90 20.06
CA GLN A 575 19.96 -9.43 19.79
C GLN A 575 20.03 -8.13 18.96
N ASN A 576 19.00 -7.82 18.15
CA ASN A 576 18.99 -6.63 17.30
C ASN A 576 18.51 -5.36 18.04
N LEU A 577 17.81 -5.48 19.17
CA LEU A 577 17.28 -4.34 19.92
C LEU A 577 18.32 -3.72 20.87
N ASN A 578 19.21 -4.54 21.44
CA ASN A 578 20.22 -4.10 22.41
C ASN A 578 21.28 -3.16 21.84
N ASN A 579 21.51 -3.18 20.52
CA ASN A 579 22.49 -2.28 19.88
C ASN A 579 21.91 -0.92 19.47
N VAL A 580 20.59 -0.78 19.39
CA VAL A 580 19.93 0.45 18.90
C VAL A 580 19.69 1.47 20.02
N PHE A 581 19.52 1.03 21.27
CA PHE A 581 19.10 1.90 22.39
C PHE A 581 20.08 1.99 23.57
N ALA A 582 21.21 1.26 23.50
CA ALA A 582 22.22 1.24 24.55
C ALA A 582 23.36 2.21 24.23
N LYS A 583 23.65 3.13 25.16
CA LYS A 583 24.76 4.08 25.05
C LYS A 583 25.82 3.75 26.10
N TRP A 584 27.07 3.79 25.69
CA TRP A 584 28.20 3.74 26.61
C TRP A 584 28.27 5.00 27.47
N LEU A 585 28.51 4.82 28.76
CA LEU A 585 28.69 5.92 29.71
C LEU A 585 30.04 6.58 29.50
N ASN A 586 30.08 7.91 29.63
CA ASN A 586 31.36 8.60 29.80
C ASN A 586 31.90 8.31 31.20
N TYR A 587 33.21 8.44 31.39
CA TYR A 587 33.82 8.28 32.70
C TYR A 587 33.21 9.20 33.77
N THR A 588 32.80 10.42 33.39
CA THR A 588 32.11 11.37 34.26
C THR A 588 30.76 10.87 34.76
N ASP A 589 30.14 9.95 34.02
CA ASP A 589 28.79 9.43 34.24
C ASP A 589 28.81 8.05 34.94
N LEU A 590 30.00 7.53 35.29
CA LEU A 590 30.15 6.28 36.04
C LEU A 590 29.78 6.43 37.52
N THR A 591 29.42 5.31 38.13
CA THR A 591 29.03 5.24 39.55
C THR A 591 30.25 4.87 40.40
N PHE A 592 30.75 5.83 41.17
CA PHE A 592 31.92 5.63 42.06
C PHE A 592 31.49 5.30 43.48
N GLU A 593 30.64 4.29 43.63
CA GLU A 593 30.14 3.81 44.92
C GLU A 593 30.41 2.31 45.08
N ILE A 594 30.53 1.83 46.31
CA ILE A 594 30.82 0.41 46.60
C ILE A 594 29.71 -0.55 46.13
N ASN A 595 28.50 -0.03 45.95
CA ASN A 595 27.31 -0.71 45.47
C ASN A 595 27.21 -0.77 43.93
N ALA A 596 28.13 -0.15 43.19
CA ALA A 596 28.20 -0.28 41.73
C ALA A 596 28.34 -1.75 41.28
N PRO A 597 27.96 -2.10 40.04
CA PRO A 597 28.00 -3.48 39.56
C PRO A 597 29.37 -4.15 39.77
N GLU A 598 29.37 -5.47 39.93
CA GLU A 598 30.61 -6.22 40.10
C GLU A 598 31.53 -6.02 38.88
N GLY A 599 32.82 -5.77 39.11
CA GLY A 599 33.78 -5.42 38.06
C GLY A 599 33.68 -3.99 37.51
N HIS A 600 32.81 -3.12 38.06
CA HIS A 600 32.65 -1.74 37.56
C HIS A 600 33.95 -0.91 37.59
N LEU A 601 34.84 -1.20 38.55
CA LEU A 601 36.12 -0.51 38.73
C LEU A 601 37.28 -1.53 38.79
N PRO A 602 38.51 -1.14 38.41
CA PRO A 602 38.87 0.17 37.85
C PRO A 602 38.37 0.40 36.41
N GLY A 603 37.86 1.60 36.12
CA GLY A 603 37.22 1.98 34.86
C GLY A 603 38.03 2.96 33.99
N THR A 604 38.97 3.73 34.57
CA THR A 604 39.79 4.71 33.81
C THR A 604 40.59 4.05 32.68
N VAL A 605 41.05 2.82 32.88
CA VAL A 605 41.84 2.07 31.90
C VAL A 605 41.02 1.64 30.69
N GLY A 606 39.68 1.55 30.85
CA GLY A 606 38.73 1.23 29.79
C GLY A 606 38.06 2.44 29.15
N LEU A 607 37.95 3.58 29.86
CA LEU A 607 37.04 4.67 29.49
C LEU A 607 37.72 6.05 29.33
N GLY A 608 38.94 6.25 29.88
CA GLY A 608 39.79 7.45 29.71
C GLY A 608 39.21 8.78 30.26
N GLU A 609 40.09 9.71 30.65
CA GLU A 609 39.73 11.12 30.93
C GLU A 609 40.66 12.05 30.15
N GLY A 610 40.27 12.44 28.94
CA GLY A 610 41.05 13.36 28.11
C GLY A 610 40.23 13.91 26.95
N LYS A 611 40.70 14.99 26.32
CA LYS A 611 40.05 15.69 25.17
C LYS A 611 39.80 14.82 23.92
N TYR A 612 40.05 13.51 24.01
CA TYR A 612 39.90 12.49 22.98
C TYR A 612 38.79 11.51 23.36
N HIS A 613 37.66 12.02 23.85
CA HIS A 613 36.48 11.21 24.18
C HIS A 613 35.77 10.59 22.94
N ASP A 614 36.22 10.89 21.73
CA ASP A 614 35.69 10.29 20.48
C ASP A 614 36.60 9.22 19.86
N PHE A 615 37.70 8.84 20.53
CA PHE A 615 38.68 7.90 19.98
C PHE A 615 38.81 6.69 20.91
N GLY A 616 38.40 5.52 20.42
CA GLY A 616 38.28 4.23 21.11
C GLY A 616 39.56 3.62 21.73
N GLY A 617 40.45 4.42 22.30
CA GLY A 617 41.75 4.00 22.85
C GLY A 617 41.69 3.39 24.25
N GLY A 618 40.80 3.84 25.15
CA GLY A 618 40.59 3.15 26.44
C GLY A 618 39.94 1.78 26.26
N TRP A 619 39.03 1.71 25.30
CA TRP A 619 38.11 0.61 25.04
C TRP A 619 38.79 -0.71 24.70
N ALA A 620 39.89 -0.64 23.96
CA ALA A 620 40.52 -1.83 23.41
C ALA A 620 41.65 -2.39 24.30
N CYS A 621 42.02 -1.66 25.35
CA CYS A 621 43.11 -2.01 26.27
C CYS A 621 42.71 -3.01 27.37
N VAL A 622 41.41 -3.10 27.66
CA VAL A 622 40.85 -3.89 28.77
C VAL A 622 41.00 -5.40 28.55
N PRO A 623 40.68 -5.97 27.38
CA PRO A 623 40.95 -7.39 27.09
C PRO A 623 42.44 -7.74 27.18
N ALA A 624 43.33 -6.84 26.73
CA ALA A 624 44.79 -7.06 26.78
C ALA A 624 45.35 -7.15 28.20
N ILE A 625 44.65 -6.59 29.20
CA ILE A 625 45.01 -6.74 30.61
C ILE A 625 44.56 -8.12 31.14
N PHE A 626 43.40 -8.61 30.69
CA PHE A 626 42.85 -9.90 31.14
C PHE A 626 43.67 -11.09 30.64
N ASP A 627 44.13 -11.04 29.39
CA ASP A 627 44.95 -12.10 28.79
C ASP A 627 46.32 -12.27 29.48
N ARG A 628 46.74 -11.28 30.28
CA ARG A 628 48.03 -11.29 31.00
C ARG A 628 47.90 -11.65 32.48
N LEU A 629 46.67 -11.72 33.00
CA LEU A 629 46.37 -12.17 34.35
C LEU A 629 46.14 -13.68 34.36
N ASP A 630 47.18 -14.49 34.12
CA ASP A 630 47.09 -15.94 34.28
C ASP A 630 46.77 -16.29 35.75
N LEU A 631 45.60 -16.92 35.95
CA LEU A 631 45.17 -17.64 37.15
C LEU A 631 44.97 -19.11 36.79
#